data_AF-A0AAV3S7P8-F1
#
_entry.id   AF-A0AAV3S7P8-F1
#
_cell.length_a   1.000
_cell.length_b   1.000
_cell.length_c   1.000
_cell.angle_alpha   90.00
_cell.angle_beta   90.00
_cell.angle_gamma   90.00
#
_symmetry.space_group_name_H-M   'P 1'
#
loop_
_entity.id
_entity.type
_entity.pdbx_description
1 polymer ?
#
loop_
_entity_poly.entity_id
_entity_poly.type
_entity_poly.pdbx_seq_one_letter_code
_entity_poly.pdbx_strand_id
1 'polypeptide(L)'
;MSTIASTAGRRVVFVIYAVAVAVSALFGYVLGYVVRPNVLDGTVGSLGPITFALTPLNLAIYGAVMVGLTLGVLLVLVSYASQYDDATPTDVDVDAEE
;
A
#
# COMPACT_ATOMS: atom_id res chain seq x y z
N MET A 1 8.57 3.13 32.91
CA MET A 1 8.58 4.16 31.85
C MET A 1 8.89 3.48 30.50
N SER A 2 7.90 2.86 29.84
CA SER A 2 8.10 2.24 28.51
C SER A 2 6.84 2.37 27.65
N THR A 3 6.79 3.46 26.89
CA THR A 3 5.72 3.87 25.96
C THR A 3 5.73 3.06 24.65
N ILE A 4 5.77 1.72 24.72
CA ILE A 4 6.00 0.88 23.52
C ILE A 4 4.68 0.39 22.87
N ALA A 5 3.56 0.38 23.60
CA ALA A 5 2.36 -0.33 23.17
C ALA A 5 1.57 0.34 22.02
N SER A 6 1.43 1.67 21.98
CA SER A 6 0.62 2.33 20.93
C SER A 6 1.37 2.60 19.62
N THR A 7 2.69 2.81 19.69
CA THR A 7 3.51 3.15 18.51
C THR A 7 3.85 1.91 17.67
N ALA A 8 3.87 0.72 18.28
CA ALA A 8 4.22 -0.53 17.60
C ALA A 8 3.27 -0.87 16.45
N GLY A 9 1.94 -0.79 16.66
CA GLY A 9 0.95 -1.10 15.63
C GLY A 9 1.06 -0.17 14.42
N ARG A 10 1.11 1.15 14.64
CA ARG A 10 1.27 2.15 13.57
C ARG A 10 2.55 1.91 12.76
N ARG A 11 3.65 1.58 13.43
CA ARG A 11 4.94 1.32 12.78
C ARG A 11 4.92 0.04 11.94
N VAL A 12 4.30 -1.03 12.43
CA VAL A 12 4.17 -2.29 11.68
C VAL A 12 3.38 -2.09 10.39
N VAL A 13 2.25 -1.38 10.46
CA VAL A 13 1.43 -1.06 9.28
C VAL A 13 2.25 -0.26 8.25
N PHE A 14 2.99 0.75 8.70
CA PHE A 14 3.83 1.55 7.81
C PHE A 14 4.94 0.73 7.14
N VAL A 15 5.57 -0.19 7.87
CA VAL A 15 6.60 -1.10 7.33
C VAL A 15 6.00 -2.03 6.29
N ILE A 16 4.85 -2.65 6.56
CA ILE A 16 4.17 -3.54 5.60
C ILE A 16 3.78 -2.77 4.33
N TYR A 17 3.23 -1.57 4.48
CA TYR A 17 2.92 -0.68 3.36
C TYR A 17 4.16 -0.39 2.51
N ALA A 18 5.26 0.03 3.14
CA ALA A 18 6.51 0.34 2.44
C ALA A 18 7.09 -0.89 1.72
N VAL A 19 7.05 -2.07 2.34
CA VAL A 19 7.50 -3.34 1.73
C VAL A 19 6.64 -3.70 0.53
N ALA A 20 5.32 -3.61 0.64
CA ALA A 20 4.41 -3.91 -0.48
C ALA A 20 4.66 -2.99 -1.69
N VAL A 21 4.84 -1.70 -1.44
CA VAL A 21 5.17 -0.72 -2.49
C VAL A 21 6.54 -1.02 -3.12
N ALA A 22 7.55 -1.33 -2.30
CA ALA A 22 8.88 -1.67 -2.80
C ALA A 22 8.87 -2.96 -3.64
N VAL A 23 8.13 -3.99 -3.22
CA VAL A 23 7.97 -5.24 -3.98
C VAL A 23 7.27 -4.97 -5.30
N SER A 24 6.21 -4.16 -5.31
CA SER A 24 5.54 -3.77 -6.55
C SER A 24 6.46 -3.02 -7.52
N ALA A 25 7.24 -2.06 -7.01
CA ALA A 25 8.22 -1.32 -7.80
C ALA A 25 9.27 -2.26 -8.42
N LEU A 26 9.79 -3.19 -7.62
CA LEU A 26 10.73 -4.20 -8.07
C LEU A 26 10.11 -5.09 -9.15
N PHE A 27 8.85 -5.48 -8.98
CA PHE A 27 8.13 -6.29 -9.95
C PHE A 27 7.96 -5.56 -11.29
N GLY A 28 7.58 -4.28 -11.25
CA GLY A 28 7.50 -3.43 -12.44
C GLY A 28 8.84 -3.24 -13.13
N TYR A 29 9.91 -3.07 -12.36
CA TYR A 29 11.28 -2.98 -12.87
C TYR A 29 11.71 -4.27 -13.58
N VAL A 30 11.52 -5.41 -12.93
CA VAL A 30 11.85 -6.73 -13.48
C VAL A 30 11.04 -7.01 -14.73
N LEU A 31 9.74 -6.68 -14.75
CA LEU A 31 8.91 -6.80 -15.95
C LEU A 31 9.48 -5.99 -17.11
N GLY A 32 9.87 -4.73 -16.88
CA GLY A 32 10.48 -3.93 -17.95
C GLY A 32 11.85 -4.43 -18.42
N TYR A 33 12.59 -5.14 -17.57
CA TYR A 33 13.89 -5.72 -17.94
C TYR A 33 13.74 -7.07 -18.68
N VAL A 34 12.82 -7.92 -18.23
CA VAL A 34 12.59 -9.28 -18.78
C VAL A 34 11.87 -9.22 -20.12
N VAL A 35 10.90 -8.32 -20.24
CA VAL A 35 10.21 -8.09 -21.51
C VAL A 35 11.17 -7.29 -22.41
N ARG A 36 11.97 -8.01 -23.21
CA ARG A 36 13.06 -7.42 -24.01
C ARG A 36 12.61 -6.19 -24.82
N PRO A 37 13.45 -5.14 -24.95
CA PRO A 37 13.17 -3.96 -25.78
C PRO A 37 12.91 -4.30 -27.26
N ASN A 38 13.39 -5.44 -27.76
CA ASN A 38 13.22 -5.82 -29.17
C ASN A 38 11.77 -6.14 -29.58
N VAL A 39 10.84 -6.34 -28.63
CA VAL A 39 9.39 -6.43 -28.92
C VAL A 39 8.64 -5.14 -28.53
N LEU A 40 9.31 -4.18 -27.90
CA LEU A 40 8.76 -2.90 -27.44
C LEU A 40 9.34 -1.66 -28.14
N ASP A 41 10.23 -1.82 -29.12
CA ASP A 41 10.57 -0.77 -30.08
C ASP A 41 9.28 -0.30 -30.80
N GLY A 42 8.59 0.65 -30.19
CA GLY A 42 7.30 1.19 -30.64
C GLY A 42 6.09 0.91 -29.73
N THR A 43 6.18 0.07 -28.69
CA THR A 43 5.04 -0.14 -27.78
C THR A 43 5.00 0.98 -26.75
N VAL A 44 4.01 1.86 -26.90
CA VAL A 44 3.66 2.90 -25.92
C VAL A 44 2.60 2.35 -24.97
N GLY A 45 2.82 2.57 -23.67
CA GLY A 45 1.83 2.31 -22.65
C GLY A 45 0.86 3.46 -22.66
N SER A 46 -0.44 3.19 -22.74
CA SER A 46 -1.49 4.20 -22.63
C SER A 46 -2.14 4.07 -21.26
N LEU A 47 -2.15 5.17 -20.50
CA LEU A 47 -2.96 5.34 -19.30
C LEU A 47 -3.88 6.53 -19.54
N GLY A 48 -5.07 6.27 -20.10
CA GLY A 48 -6.01 7.32 -20.48
C GLY A 48 -5.41 8.23 -21.57
N PRO A 49 -5.39 9.57 -21.39
CA PRO A 49 -4.86 10.49 -22.40
C PRO A 49 -3.32 10.57 -22.44
N ILE A 50 -2.61 9.91 -21.51
CA ILE A 50 -1.15 10.04 -21.38
C ILE A 50 -0.47 8.78 -21.94
N THR A 51 0.41 8.97 -22.92
CA THR A 51 1.28 7.92 -23.45
C THR A 51 2.66 8.01 -22.82
N PHE A 52 3.21 6.87 -22.41
CA PHE A 52 4.56 6.77 -21.84
C PHE A 52 5.29 5.57 -22.44
N ALA A 53 6.60 5.70 -22.58
CA ALA A 53 7.45 4.59 -22.98
C ALA A 53 7.44 3.51 -21.88
N LEU A 54 7.29 2.24 -22.25
CA LEU A 54 7.44 1.11 -21.33
C LEU A 54 8.92 0.87 -21.01
N THR A 55 9.56 1.84 -20.35
CA THR A 55 10.89 1.66 -19.80
C THR A 55 10.81 0.93 -18.46
N PRO A 56 11.85 0.17 -18.07
CA PRO A 56 11.90 -0.49 -16.76
C PRO A 56 11.68 0.49 -15.60
N LEU A 57 12.23 1.70 -15.72
CA LEU A 57 12.05 2.75 -14.73
C LEU A 57 10.60 3.25 -14.66
N ASN A 58 9.96 3.49 -15.81
CA ASN A 58 8.57 3.95 -15.85
C ASN A 58 7.61 2.90 -15.30
N LEU A 59 7.84 1.62 -15.58
CA LEU A 59 7.02 0.52 -15.06
C LEU A 59 7.22 0.32 -13.55
N ALA A 60 8.43 0.50 -13.05
CA ALA A 60 8.71 0.47 -11.62
C ALA A 60 7.96 1.60 -10.89
N ILE A 61 8.06 2.83 -11.39
CA ILE A 61 7.37 4.00 -10.84
C ILE A 61 5.86 3.80 -10.93
N TYR A 62 5.35 3.33 -12.07
CA TYR A 62 3.94 3.04 -12.27
C TYR A 62 3.40 2.05 -11.24
N GLY A 63 4.08 0.91 -11.05
CA GLY A 63 3.70 -0.10 -10.06
C GLY A 63 3.71 0.49 -8.65
N ALA A 64 4.78 1.19 -8.28
CA ALA A 64 4.91 1.84 -6.98
C ALA A 64 3.78 2.84 -6.70
N VAL A 65 3.46 3.69 -7.69
CA VAL A 65 2.42 4.72 -7.56
C VAL A 65 1.03 4.09 -7.50
N MET A 66 0.72 3.14 -8.39
CA MET A 66 -0.59 2.49 -8.39
C MET A 66 -0.83 1.69 -7.12
N VAL A 67 0.10 0.82 -6.74
CA VAL A 67 -0.05 0.00 -5.52
C VAL A 67 -0.01 0.89 -4.27
N GLY A 68 0.87 1.89 -4.23
CA GLY A 68 0.93 2.85 -3.14
C GLY A 68 -0.37 3.64 -2.97
N LEU A 69 -0.95 4.12 -4.08
CA LEU A 69 -2.24 4.82 -4.04
C LEU A 69 -3.37 3.89 -3.63
N THR A 70 -3.49 2.70 -4.22
CA THR A 70 -4.55 1.76 -3.87
C THR A 70 -4.49 1.38 -2.39
N LEU A 71 -3.31 0.96 -1.91
CA LEU A 71 -3.13 0.61 -0.50
C LEU A 71 -3.31 1.83 0.41
N GLY A 72 -2.78 2.99 0.03
CA GLY A 72 -2.89 4.23 0.79
C GLY A 72 -4.34 4.68 0.95
N VAL A 73 -5.13 4.64 -0.13
CA VAL A 73 -6.57 4.95 -0.10
C VAL A 73 -7.31 3.98 0.80
N LEU A 74 -7.07 2.67 0.70
CA LEU A 74 -7.67 1.68 1.59
C LEU A 74 -7.31 1.93 3.05
N LEU A 75 -6.04 2.25 3.32
CA LEU A 75 -5.56 2.53 4.67
C LEU A 75 -6.23 3.78 5.26
N VAL A 76 -6.38 4.83 4.45
CA VAL A 76 -7.11 6.04 4.82
C VAL A 76 -8.57 5.71 5.10
N LEU A 77 -9.23 4.92 4.24
CA LEU A 77 -10.60 4.47 4.45
C LEU A 77 -10.77 3.71 5.77
N VAL A 78 -9.87 2.77 6.07
CA VAL A 78 -9.90 2.01 7.32
C VAL A 78 -9.68 2.93 8.51
N SER A 79 -8.73 3.87 8.42
CA SER A 79 -8.49 4.83 9.51
C SER A 79 -9.70 5.75 9.76
N TYR A 80 -10.41 6.11 8.70
CA TYR A 80 -11.64 6.88 8.78
C TYR A 80 -12.76 6.07 9.41
N ALA A 81 -12.96 4.82 8.98
CA ALA A 81 -13.97 3.92 9.54
C ALA A 81 -13.74 3.62 11.02
N SER A 82 -12.48 3.35 11.42
CA SER A 82 -12.11 3.09 12.83
C SER A 82 -12.48 4.23 13.76
N GLN A 83 -12.52 5.48 13.28
CA GLN A 83 -12.93 6.62 14.09
C GLN A 83 -14.41 6.54 14.51
N TYR A 84 -15.24 5.79 13.78
CA TYR A 84 -16.66 5.62 14.07
C TYR A 84 -16.96 4.40 14.95
N ASP A 85 -16.07 3.40 15.01
CA ASP A 85 -16.25 2.15 15.78
C ASP A 85 -15.77 2.22 17.24
N ASP A 86 -14.99 3.25 17.63
CA ASP A 86 -14.47 3.44 19.00
C ASP A 86 -15.55 3.74 20.08
N ALA A 87 -16.85 3.53 19.78
CA ALA A 87 -17.97 4.00 20.61
C ALA A 87 -18.57 2.97 21.60
N THR A 88 -18.07 1.72 21.73
CA THR A 88 -18.65 0.78 22.71
C THR A 88 -17.62 -0.06 23.47
N PRO A 89 -17.06 0.44 24.58
CA PRO A 89 -16.64 -0.42 25.67
C PRO A 89 -17.88 -0.77 26.51
N THR A 90 -18.46 -1.96 26.31
CA THR A 90 -19.33 -2.56 27.32
C THR A 90 -18.44 -3.23 28.34
N ASP A 91 -18.09 -2.49 29.37
CA ASP A 91 -17.60 -3.03 30.62
C ASP A 91 -18.75 -3.86 31.21
N VAL A 92 -18.75 -5.17 30.94
CA VAL A 92 -19.63 -6.10 31.66
C VAL A 92 -18.93 -6.36 32.98
N ASP A 93 -19.28 -5.57 33.99
CA ASP A 93 -18.93 -5.83 35.38
C ASP A 93 -19.48 -7.22 35.76
N VAL A 94 -18.59 -8.22 35.77
CA VAL A 94 -18.85 -9.56 36.30
C VAL A 94 -18.63 -9.51 37.82
N ASP A 95 -19.41 -8.68 38.50
CA ASP A 95 -19.39 -8.52 39.98
C ASP A 95 -20.80 -8.71 40.56
N ALA A 96 -21.46 -9.81 40.18
CA ALA A 96 -22.76 -10.18 40.75
C ALA A 96 -22.81 -11.69 41.06
N GLU A 97 -21.88 -12.16 41.89
CA GLU A 97 -22.00 -13.46 42.57
C GLU A 97 -21.64 -13.29 44.05
N GLU A 98 -22.62 -12.85 44.86
CA GLU A 98 -22.69 -13.15 46.30
C GLU A 98 -24.10 -13.66 46.66
#